data_AF-A0A7V7FMQ4-F1
#
_entry.id   AF-A0A7V7FMQ4-F1
#
_cell.length_a   1.000
_cell.length_b   1.000
_cell.length_c   1.000
_cell.angle_alpha   90.00
_cell.angle_beta   90.00
_cell.angle_gamma   90.00
#
_symmetry.space_group_name_H-M   'P 1'
#
loop_
_entity.id
_entity.type
_entity.pdbx_description
1 polymer ?
#
loop_
_entity_poly.entity_id
_entity_poly.type
_entity_poly.pdbx_seq_one_letter_code
_entity_poly.pdbx_strand_id
1 'polypeptide(L)'
;MANFVEGWAPAVLELGASGYIGGMWPLVDRAAAEFAERFYTVLERKLTYSGRASIAAAPRESRRLFYEKGDPTFLAYTYYGDVYLRFTRNRKAPAQIHRQIGQTGTERPGR
;
A
#
# COMPACT_ATOMS: atom_id res chain seq x y z
N MET A 1 -25.18 -27.86 -10.41
CA MET A 1 -24.26 -27.35 -9.38
C MET A 1 -22.88 -27.19 -10.01
N ALA A 2 -22.57 -25.99 -10.49
CA ALA A 2 -21.21 -25.52 -10.72
C ALA A 2 -21.28 -24.02 -10.44
N ASN A 3 -20.79 -23.60 -9.27
CA ASN A 3 -20.64 -22.18 -8.95
C ASN A 3 -19.51 -21.67 -9.86
N PHE A 4 -19.87 -21.26 -11.08
CA PHE A 4 -18.97 -20.48 -11.92
C PHE A 4 -18.87 -19.13 -11.24
N VAL A 5 -17.78 -18.93 -10.50
CA VAL A 5 -17.40 -17.61 -10.04
C VAL A 5 -17.35 -16.73 -11.29
N GLU A 6 -18.05 -15.58 -11.32
CA GLU A 6 -18.06 -14.61 -12.43
C GLU A 6 -16.68 -13.94 -12.67
N GLY A 7 -15.59 -14.60 -12.26
CA GLY A 7 -14.25 -14.07 -12.12
C GLY A 7 -13.91 -13.79 -10.66
N TRP A 8 -12.61 -13.81 -10.34
CA TRP A 8 -12.15 -13.60 -8.97
C TRP A 8 -12.59 -12.27 -8.38
N ALA A 9 -12.67 -11.21 -9.19
CA ALA A 9 -13.03 -9.87 -8.72
C ALA A 9 -14.39 -9.84 -7.98
N PRO A 10 -15.54 -10.26 -8.57
CA PRO A 10 -16.80 -10.38 -7.85
C PRO A 10 -16.69 -11.22 -6.56
N ALA A 11 -16.08 -12.41 -6.63
CA ALA A 11 -16.02 -13.32 -5.48
C ALA A 11 -15.28 -12.74 -4.26
N VAL A 12 -14.14 -12.07 -4.44
CA VAL A 12 -13.46 -11.44 -3.30
C VAL A 12 -14.12 -10.15 -2.84
N LEU A 13 -14.72 -9.37 -3.75
CA LEU A 13 -15.41 -8.13 -3.40
C LEU A 13 -16.69 -8.42 -2.59
N GLU A 14 -17.46 -9.44 -2.96
CA GLU A 14 -18.65 -9.89 -2.22
C GLU A 14 -18.32 -10.35 -0.80
N LEU A 15 -17.10 -10.88 -0.57
CA LEU A 15 -16.60 -11.24 0.75
C LEU A 15 -16.09 -10.04 1.57
N GLY A 16 -16.23 -8.81 1.06
CA GLY A 16 -15.90 -7.57 1.77
C GLY A 16 -14.47 -7.08 1.58
N ALA A 17 -13.73 -7.57 0.57
CA ALA A 17 -12.43 -6.99 0.24
C ALA A 17 -12.59 -5.52 -0.21
N SER A 18 -11.70 -4.63 0.25
CA SER A 18 -11.72 -3.21 -0.15
C SER A 18 -11.33 -2.98 -1.62
N GLY A 19 -10.83 -4.02 -2.29
CA GLY A 19 -10.51 -3.99 -3.71
C GLY A 19 -9.74 -5.23 -4.15
N TYR A 20 -9.70 -5.47 -5.45
CA TYR A 20 -8.99 -6.58 -6.08
C TYR A 20 -8.16 -6.08 -7.26
N ILE A 21 -6.91 -6.57 -7.37
CA ILE A 21 -6.08 -6.36 -8.56
C ILE A 21 -5.85 -7.70 -9.23
N GLY A 22 -6.18 -7.79 -10.52
CA GLY A 22 -6.00 -9.01 -11.30
C GLY A 22 -5.67 -8.72 -12.76
N GLY A 23 -5.16 -9.73 -13.46
CA GLY A 23 -4.92 -9.69 -14.90
C GLY A 23 -6.21 -9.87 -15.70
N MET A 24 -6.37 -9.11 -16.77
CA MET A 24 -7.47 -9.28 -17.74
C MET A 24 -7.25 -10.47 -18.69
N TRP A 25 -6.00 -10.93 -18.83
CA TRP A 25 -5.58 -12.06 -19.66
C TRP A 25 -4.41 -12.81 -18.99
N PRO A 26 -4.01 -14.01 -19.48
CA PRO A 26 -2.90 -14.77 -18.90
C PRO A 26 -1.61 -13.96 -18.79
N LEU A 27 -0.92 -14.12 -17.66
CA LEU A 27 0.29 -13.37 -17.32
C LEU A 27 1.52 -14.28 -17.37
N VAL A 28 2.67 -13.69 -17.68
CA VAL A 28 3.96 -14.39 -17.54
C VAL A 28 4.48 -14.20 -16.12
N ASP A 29 4.77 -15.29 -15.42
CA ASP A 29 5.15 -15.29 -13.99
C ASP A 29 6.26 -14.29 -13.65
N ARG A 30 7.31 -14.23 -14.46
CA ARG A 30 8.42 -13.29 -14.25
C ARG A 30 7.96 -11.83 -14.30
N ALA A 31 7.24 -11.45 -15.35
CA ALA A 31 6.74 -10.08 -15.49
C ALA A 31 5.67 -9.77 -14.43
N ALA A 32 4.89 -10.76 -14.01
CA ALA A 32 3.94 -10.61 -12.92
C ALA A 32 4.63 -10.32 -11.58
N ALA A 33 5.73 -11.00 -11.29
CA ALA A 33 6.55 -10.74 -10.11
C ALA A 33 7.18 -9.34 -10.16
N GLU A 34 7.76 -8.95 -11.31
CA GLU A 34 8.34 -7.62 -11.51
C GLU A 34 7.28 -6.50 -11.34
N PHE A 35 6.06 -6.72 -11.83
CA PHE A 35 4.94 -5.80 -11.61
C PHE A 35 4.61 -5.65 -10.12
N ALA A 36 4.47 -6.78 -9.41
CA ALA A 36 4.10 -6.79 -8.00
C ALA A 36 5.17 -6.10 -7.15
N GLU A 37 6.44 -6.39 -7.39
CA GLU A 37 7.57 -5.73 -6.71
C GLU A 37 7.54 -4.21 -6.93
N ARG A 38 7.36 -3.77 -8.17
CA ARG A 38 7.25 -2.33 -8.49
C ARG A 38 6.03 -1.70 -7.82
N PHE A 39 4.89 -2.38 -7.81
CA PHE A 39 3.66 -1.91 -7.17
C PHE A 39 3.84 -1.67 -5.67
N TYR A 40 4.36 -2.66 -4.94
CA TYR A 40 4.59 -2.52 -3.50
C TYR A 40 5.68 -1.49 -3.20
N THR A 41 6.73 -1.40 -4.02
CA THR A 41 7.77 -0.38 -3.89
C THR A 41 7.22 1.03 -4.06
N VAL A 42 6.34 1.25 -5.05
CA VAL A 42 5.69 2.55 -5.28
C VAL A 42 4.78 2.91 -4.11
N LEU A 43 3.99 1.95 -3.61
CA LEU A 43 3.14 2.17 -2.43
C LEU A 43 3.97 2.54 -1.19
N GLU A 44 5.00 1.76 -0.87
CA GLU A 44 5.85 1.98 0.30
C GLU A 44 6.55 3.33 0.25
N ARG A 45 7.07 3.72 -0.93
CA ARG A 45 7.67 5.05 -1.14
C ARG A 45 6.65 6.15 -0.87
N LYS A 46 5.47 6.10 -1.48
CA LYS A 46 4.43 7.14 -1.28
C LYS A 46 3.98 7.22 0.18
N LEU A 47 3.80 6.09 0.85
CA LEU A 47 3.49 6.02 2.28
C LEU A 47 4.60 6.60 3.15
N THR A 48 5.86 6.34 2.83
CA THR A 48 7.01 6.86 3.57
C THR A 48 7.13 8.37 3.43
N TYR A 49 6.99 8.92 2.22
CA TYR A 49 7.16 10.35 1.97
C TYR A 49 5.97 11.20 2.40
N SER A 50 4.73 10.74 2.18
CA SER A 50 3.53 11.55 2.37
C SER A 50 2.55 11.03 3.42
N GLY A 51 2.81 9.85 3.99
CA GLY A 51 1.89 9.17 4.92
C GLY A 51 0.64 8.61 4.25
N ARG A 52 0.46 8.81 2.94
CA ARG A 52 -0.72 8.42 2.17
C ARG A 52 -0.33 7.84 0.81
N ALA A 53 -1.10 6.90 0.28
CA ALA A 53 -0.89 6.40 -1.09
C ALA A 53 -2.23 6.07 -1.75
N SER A 54 -2.45 6.56 -2.97
CA SER A 54 -3.65 6.25 -3.76
C SER A 54 -3.52 4.89 -4.44
N ILE A 55 -4.56 4.07 -4.33
CA ILE A 55 -4.62 2.77 -5.02
C ILE A 55 -4.62 2.92 -6.53
N ALA A 56 -5.19 3.97 -7.11
CA ALA A 56 -5.22 4.17 -8.55
C ALA A 56 -3.85 4.58 -9.12
N ALA A 57 -3.05 5.31 -8.33
CA ALA A 57 -1.76 5.80 -8.76
C ALA A 57 -0.69 4.69 -8.83
N ALA A 58 -0.70 3.74 -7.90
CA ALA A 58 0.34 2.73 -7.80
C ALA A 58 0.38 1.75 -9.00
N PRO A 59 -0.72 1.11 -9.42
CA PRO A 59 -0.76 0.29 -10.62
C PRO A 59 -0.37 1.10 -11.85
N ARG A 60 -0.91 2.32 -12.03
CA ARG A 60 -0.56 3.19 -13.17
C ARG A 60 0.95 3.42 -13.28
N GLU A 61 1.61 3.64 -12.16
CA GLU A 61 3.06 3.83 -12.12
C GLU A 61 3.82 2.53 -12.40
N SER A 62 3.37 1.39 -11.85
CA SER A 62 3.96 0.08 -12.14
C SER A 62 3.84 -0.33 -13.60
N ARG A 63 2.72 -0.03 -14.26
CA ARG A 63 2.51 -0.31 -15.69
C ARG A 63 3.54 0.36 -16.59
N ARG A 64 4.23 1.41 -16.12
CA ARG A 64 5.30 2.09 -16.88
C ARG A 64 6.52 1.20 -17.13
N LEU A 65 6.68 0.07 -16.42
CA LEU A 65 7.67 -0.95 -16.76
C LEU A 65 7.54 -1.41 -18.22
N PHE A 66 6.35 -1.33 -18.82
CA PHE A 66 6.14 -1.57 -20.25
C PHE A 66 7.08 -0.75 -21.14
N TYR A 67 7.29 0.53 -20.82
CA TYR A 67 8.16 1.38 -21.63
C TYR A 67 9.65 1.01 -21.49
N GLU A 68 10.03 0.39 -20.38
CA GLU A 68 11.41 -0.04 -20.10
C GLU A 68 11.70 -1.45 -20.64
N LYS A 69 10.69 -2.33 -20.66
CA LYS A 69 10.84 -3.77 -20.91
C LYS A 69 10.13 -4.29 -22.16
N GLY A 70 9.11 -3.58 -22.63
CA GLY A 70 8.26 -3.99 -23.76
C GLY A 70 7.29 -5.13 -23.47
N ASP A 71 7.23 -5.66 -22.25
CA ASP A 71 6.37 -6.81 -21.91
C ASP A 71 4.91 -6.38 -21.68
N PRO A 72 3.94 -6.85 -22.49
CA PRO A 72 2.54 -6.45 -22.37
C PRO A 72 1.85 -6.98 -21.10
N THR A 73 2.45 -7.92 -20.35
CA THR A 73 1.95 -8.39 -19.05
C THR A 73 1.69 -7.22 -18.10
N PHE A 74 2.52 -6.19 -18.14
CA PHE A 74 2.33 -4.99 -17.31
C PHE A 74 1.00 -4.29 -17.59
N LEU A 75 0.47 -4.36 -18.81
CA LEU A 75 -0.77 -3.69 -19.21
C LEU A 75 -2.03 -4.50 -18.83
N ALA A 76 -1.87 -5.76 -18.45
CA ALA A 76 -2.97 -6.67 -18.15
C ALA A 76 -3.66 -6.37 -16.81
N TYR A 77 -2.94 -5.75 -15.87
CA TYR A 77 -3.43 -5.54 -14.52
C TYR A 77 -4.54 -4.50 -14.47
N THR A 78 -5.66 -4.81 -13.82
CA THR A 78 -6.79 -3.91 -13.54
C THR A 78 -7.13 -3.94 -12.06
N TYR A 79 -7.54 -2.79 -11.51
CA TYR A 79 -8.06 -2.66 -10.15
C TYR A 79 -9.59 -2.58 -10.18
N TYR A 80 -10.24 -3.35 -9.32
CA TYR A 80 -11.67 -3.36 -9.08
C TYR A 80 -11.92 -2.92 -7.63
N GLY A 81 -12.71 -1.87 -7.44
CA GLY A 81 -12.99 -1.28 -6.13
C GLY A 81 -13.14 0.24 -6.21
N ASP A 82 -13.11 0.91 -5.06
CA ASP A 82 -13.15 2.37 -5.00
C ASP A 82 -11.82 2.97 -5.48
N VAL A 83 -11.84 3.65 -6.62
CA VAL A 83 -10.66 4.31 -7.21
C VAL A 83 -10.09 5.42 -6.33
N TYR A 84 -10.88 5.93 -5.38
CA TYR A 84 -10.46 6.93 -4.41
C TYR A 84 -9.87 6.33 -3.13
N LEU A 85 -9.82 5.00 -3.00
CA LEU A 85 -9.20 4.33 -1.86
C LEU A 85 -7.75 4.81 -1.68
N ARG A 86 -7.42 5.11 -0.42
CA ARG A 86 -6.09 5.58 -0.01
C ARG A 86 -5.61 4.76 1.17
N PHE A 87 -4.39 4.26 1.06
CA PHE A 87 -3.65 3.74 2.20
C PHE A 87 -3.16 4.90 3.04
N THR A 88 -3.19 4.74 4.36
CA THR A 88 -2.61 5.69 5.31
C THR A 88 -1.69 4.94 6.26
N ARG A 89 -0.48 5.44 6.49
CA ARG A 89 0.42 4.90 7.52
C ARG A 89 0.14 5.60 8.83
N ASN A 90 -0.45 4.89 9.79
CA ASN A 90 -0.58 5.40 11.15
C ASN A 90 0.78 5.33 11.85
N ARG A 91 1.58 6.40 11.76
CA ARG A 91 2.74 6.57 12.64
C ARG A 91 2.20 6.95 14.01
N LYS A 92 2.20 6.02 14.96
CA LYS A 92 2.27 6.45 16.37
C LYS A 92 3.53 7.31 16.49
N ALA A 93 3.38 8.56 16.95
CA ALA A 93 4.53 9.36 17.34
C ALA A 93 5.37 8.55 18.34
N PRO A 94 6.71 8.57 18.28
CA PRO A 94 7.50 8.01 19.36
C PRO A 94 7.00 8.66 20.66
N ALA A 95 6.63 7.82 21.64
CA ALA A 95 6.16 8.28 22.93
C ALA A 95 7.10 9.36 23.43
N GLN A 96 6.57 10.56 23.66
CA GLN A 96 7.32 11.66 24.26
C GLN A 96 7.83 11.15 25.60
N ILE A 97 9.12 10.80 25.66
CA ILE A 97 9.77 10.42 26.92
C ILE A 97 9.71 11.68 27.77
N HIS A 98 8.70 11.77 28.64
CA HIS A 98 8.62 12.78 29.70
C HIS A 98 9.83 12.57 30.60
N ARG A 99 10.93 13.26 30.30
CA ARG A 99 12.05 13.41 31.23
C ARG A 99 11.58 14.39 32.31
N GLN A 100 10.87 13.89 33.32
CA GLN A 100 10.76 14.57 34.61
C GLN A 100 12.18 14.60 35.20
N ILE A 101 12.92 15.65 34.91
CA ILE A 101 14.11 16.00 35.67
C ILE A 101 13.58 16.57 36.98
N GLY A 102 13.74 15.79 38.05
CA GLY A 102 13.28 16.15 39.39
C GLY A 102 13.78 17.53 39.81
N GLN A 103 12.84 18.40 40.16
CA GLN A 103 13.10 19.52 41.05
C GLN A 103 13.25 18.94 42.46
N THR A 104 14.48 18.63 42.86
CA THR A 104 14.79 18.48 44.28
C THR A 104 15.34 19.81 44.75
N GLY A 105 14.43 20.65 45.25
CA GLY A 105 14.80 21.78 46.08
C GLY A 105 15.38 21.25 47.40
N THR A 106 16.66 21.49 47.62
CA THR A 106 17.26 21.41 48.96
C THR A 106 17.38 22.82 49.50
N GLU A 107 16.44 23.16 50.37
CA GLU A 107 16.50 24.33 51.25
C GLU A 107 17.80 24.29 52.06
N ARG A 108 18.48 25.45 52.13
CA ARG A 108 19.57 25.70 53.08
C ARG A 108 18.95 26.11 54.42
N PRO A 109 19.40 25.57 55.57
CA PRO A 109 19.16 26.22 56.84
C PRO A 109 20.33 27.17 57.14
N GLY A 110 20.00 28.43 57.44
CA GLY A 110 20.92 29.42 57.98
C GLY A 110 20.32 30.12 59.18
N ARG A 111 20.76 29.70 60.38
CA ARG A 111 21.08 30.48 61.60
C ARG A 111 20.97 29.59 62.83
#